data_AF-A0A0B5F145-F1
#
_entry.id   AF-A0A0B5F145-F1
#
_cell.length_a   1.000
_cell.length_b   1.000
_cell.length_c   1.000
_cell.angle_alpha   90.00
_cell.angle_beta   90.00
_cell.angle_gamma   90.00
#
_symmetry.space_group_name_H-M   'P 1'
#
loop_
_entity.id
_entity.type
_entity.pdbx_description
1 polymer ?
#
loop_
_entity_poly.entity_id
_entity_poly.type
_entity_poly.pdbx_seq_one_letter_code
_entity_poly.pdbx_strand_id
1 'polypeptide(L)'
;MGQELYAERSWNPLARTVRLTEDGLRAHGRTMPCAELNLGAMAEAYRRGHWLGGGGTERPLELLPQGTGVVPVTRATGTSRPVEVRHAAEFARALGELAVRQCGGPERVAALAARAAAEGVPLWIARRQAPGPAGPVTVAVDRRLARVDVWGPGAPVIRLRAPEGFSRLISPSQGLSLTVGEVPAELRLRKKLRKAKSSVRVGLDARAWVLRRETPDSSWLLSGERRVAFLTRPPRWAKPERDTLLLPLARVLHQNPDPLDAVMAHLFAVAFGLGDATGLARFRSPQHREPGRSEPVALDLDWDRPWFSNLGSGGQDNEPGGGDGWGSDGGDGGSGDGGGDGGGDGGGDGGGGDGGGGGD
;
A
#
# COMPACT_ATOMS: atom_id res chain seq x y z
N MET A 1 22.19 12.02 -22.00
CA MET A 1 20.81 12.51 -22.19
C MET A 1 20.19 11.60 -23.22
N GLY A 2 19.27 10.72 -22.82
CA GLY A 2 18.60 9.80 -23.74
C GLY A 2 17.71 10.49 -24.78
N GLN A 3 17.32 9.74 -25.80
CA GLN A 3 16.47 10.24 -26.88
C GLN A 3 15.13 10.77 -26.33
N GLU A 4 14.67 11.91 -26.87
CA GLU A 4 13.37 12.48 -26.53
C GLU A 4 12.27 11.75 -27.29
N LEU A 5 11.27 11.28 -26.54
CA LEU A 5 10.16 10.47 -27.07
C LEU A 5 8.84 11.24 -27.05
N TYR A 6 8.71 12.21 -26.14
CA TYR A 6 7.60 13.14 -26.05
C TYR A 6 8.06 14.40 -25.33
N ALA A 7 7.68 15.58 -25.80
CA ALA A 7 7.96 16.82 -25.07
C ALA A 7 6.94 17.91 -25.42
N GLU A 8 6.42 18.55 -24.37
CA GLU A 8 5.58 19.72 -24.54
C GLU A 8 6.45 20.97 -24.70
N ARG A 9 6.14 21.78 -25.72
CA ARG A 9 6.81 23.05 -25.95
C ARG A 9 6.08 24.17 -25.22
N SER A 10 6.82 25.00 -24.48
CA SER A 10 6.29 26.21 -23.85
C SER A 10 7.28 27.35 -24.04
N TRP A 11 6.75 28.53 -24.41
CA TRP A 11 7.50 29.78 -24.43
C TRP A 11 7.74 30.35 -23.03
N ASN A 12 6.99 29.87 -22.03
CA ASN A 12 7.20 30.21 -20.62
C ASN A 12 8.28 29.26 -20.04
N PRO A 13 9.45 29.78 -19.61
CA PRO A 13 10.53 28.99 -19.03
C PRO A 13 10.19 28.38 -17.66
N LEU A 14 9.15 28.87 -16.99
CA LEU A 14 8.64 28.34 -15.72
C LEU A 14 7.54 27.29 -15.90
N ALA A 15 7.12 27.02 -17.14
CA ALA A 15 6.09 26.01 -17.39
C ALA A 15 6.57 24.63 -16.95
N ARG A 16 5.76 23.95 -16.15
CA ARG A 16 5.99 22.56 -15.74
C ARG A 16 5.58 21.63 -16.88
N THR A 17 6.32 21.66 -17.97
CA THR A 17 6.05 20.83 -19.15
C THR A 17 6.35 19.36 -18.88
N VAL A 18 5.56 18.50 -19.52
CA VAL A 18 5.81 17.07 -19.52
C VAL A 18 6.85 16.73 -20.58
N ARG A 19 7.84 15.91 -20.19
CA ARG A 19 8.87 15.39 -21.09
C ARG A 19 9.14 13.93 -20.79
N LEU A 20 9.12 13.10 -21.82
CA LEU A 20 9.51 11.70 -21.77
C LEU A 20 10.80 11.49 -22.57
N THR A 21 11.78 10.88 -21.93
CA THR A 21 13.00 10.39 -22.60
C THR A 21 13.16 8.90 -22.32
N GLU A 22 14.17 8.28 -22.94
CA GLU A 22 14.52 6.88 -22.65
C GLU A 22 14.89 6.64 -21.17
N ASP A 23 15.43 7.67 -20.51
CA ASP A 23 15.92 7.60 -19.13
C ASP A 23 14.81 7.80 -18.09
N GLY A 24 13.70 8.46 -18.47
CA GLY A 24 12.60 8.71 -17.53
C GLY A 24 11.60 9.77 -17.96
N LEU A 25 10.70 10.08 -17.02
CA LEU A 25 9.59 11.01 -17.18
C LEU A 25 9.79 12.25 -16.31
N ARG A 26 9.84 13.42 -16.91
CA ARG A 26 9.73 14.70 -16.20
C ARG A 26 8.28 15.17 -16.22
N ALA A 27 7.70 15.34 -15.04
CA ALA A 27 6.35 15.87 -14.84
C ALA A 27 6.28 16.60 -13.49
N HIS A 28 5.40 17.60 -13.37
CA HIS A 28 5.19 18.35 -12.11
C HIS A 28 6.48 18.93 -11.49
N GLY A 29 7.45 19.32 -12.34
CA GLY A 29 8.73 19.87 -11.90
C GLY A 29 9.75 18.84 -11.37
N ARG A 30 9.48 17.54 -11.46
CA ARG A 30 10.41 16.46 -11.06
C ARG A 30 10.63 15.46 -12.18
N THR A 31 11.84 14.92 -12.25
CA THR A 31 12.18 13.76 -13.09
C THR A 31 12.03 12.47 -12.29
N MET A 32 11.27 11.52 -12.82
CA MET A 32 11.15 10.15 -12.34
C MET A 32 11.93 9.25 -13.32
N PRO A 33 13.03 8.62 -12.88
CA PRO A 33 13.74 7.62 -13.67
C PRO A 33 12.82 6.46 -14.07
N CYS A 34 13.10 5.82 -15.19
CA CYS A 34 12.38 4.61 -15.64
C CYS A 34 12.31 3.52 -14.55
N ALA A 35 13.37 3.37 -13.74
CA ALA A 35 13.41 2.44 -12.61
C ALA A 35 12.39 2.74 -11.49
N GLU A 36 11.88 3.98 -11.42
CA GLU A 36 10.82 4.34 -10.47
C GLU A 36 9.41 4.05 -11.01
N LEU A 37 9.28 3.73 -12.29
CA LEU A 37 8.02 3.45 -12.96
C LEU A 37 7.74 1.94 -12.98
N ASN A 38 6.48 1.56 -12.89
CA ASN A 38 6.07 0.17 -13.12
C ASN A 38 5.88 -0.06 -14.62
N LEU A 39 6.99 -0.09 -15.36
CA LEU A 39 6.98 -0.26 -16.81
C LEU A 39 6.36 -1.61 -17.20
N GLY A 40 6.56 -2.67 -16.42
CA GLY A 40 5.96 -3.98 -16.68
C GLY A 40 4.43 -3.94 -16.69
N ALA A 41 3.82 -3.26 -15.72
CA ALA A 41 2.36 -3.13 -15.66
C ALA A 41 1.81 -2.25 -16.79
N MET A 42 2.46 -1.11 -17.08
CA MET A 42 2.01 -0.23 -18.17
C MET A 42 2.19 -0.86 -19.55
N ALA A 43 3.30 -1.58 -19.77
CA ALA A 43 3.55 -2.30 -21.02
C ALA A 43 2.52 -3.40 -21.24
N GLU A 44 2.15 -4.15 -20.20
CA GLU A 44 1.16 -5.21 -20.28
C GLU A 44 -0.22 -4.68 -20.69
N ALA A 45 -0.71 -3.62 -20.02
CA ALA A 45 -1.97 -2.98 -20.38
C ALA A 45 -1.93 -2.41 -21.80
N TYR A 46 -0.84 -1.71 -22.16
CA TYR A 46 -0.63 -1.14 -23.50
C TYR A 46 -0.71 -2.21 -24.59
N ARG A 47 -0.09 -3.38 -24.36
CA ARG A 47 -0.12 -4.51 -25.31
C ARG A 47 -1.51 -5.10 -25.50
N ARG A 48 -2.41 -4.94 -24.53
CA ARG A 48 -3.83 -5.30 -24.65
C ARG A 48 -4.70 -4.19 -25.25
N GLY A 49 -4.12 -3.09 -25.74
CA GLY A 49 -4.86 -1.96 -26.29
C GLY A 49 -5.49 -1.05 -25.22
N HIS A 50 -5.03 -1.14 -23.98
CA HIS A 50 -5.57 -0.40 -22.84
C HIS A 50 -4.49 0.45 -22.16
N TRP A 51 -4.92 1.40 -21.34
CA TRP A 51 -4.06 2.17 -20.46
C TRP A 51 -4.47 2.00 -19.00
N LEU A 52 -3.47 1.74 -18.16
CA LEU A 52 -3.61 1.48 -16.73
C LEU A 52 -3.84 2.78 -15.96
N GLY A 53 -4.87 2.78 -15.12
CA GLY A 53 -5.25 3.86 -14.21
C GLY A 53 -5.10 3.49 -12.73
N GLY A 54 -5.70 4.32 -11.88
CA GLY A 54 -5.73 4.10 -10.43
C GLY A 54 -6.37 2.75 -10.04
N GLY A 55 -5.73 2.03 -9.11
CA GLY A 55 -6.28 0.80 -8.53
C GLY A 55 -6.48 -0.36 -9.51
N GLY A 56 -5.74 -0.35 -10.62
CA GLY A 56 -5.86 -1.39 -11.65
C GLY A 56 -7.01 -1.19 -12.63
N THR A 57 -7.66 -0.02 -12.62
CA THR A 57 -8.64 0.34 -13.66
C THR A 57 -7.97 0.50 -15.01
N GLU A 58 -8.71 0.30 -16.08
CA GLU A 58 -8.17 0.34 -17.44
C GLU A 58 -9.14 1.05 -18.38
N ARG A 59 -8.58 1.81 -19.33
CA ARG A 59 -9.34 2.42 -20.41
C ARG A 59 -8.75 2.03 -21.76
N PRO A 60 -9.56 1.71 -22.79
CA PRO A 60 -9.05 1.52 -24.14
C PRO A 60 -8.25 2.73 -24.62
N LEU A 61 -7.11 2.48 -25.29
CA LEU A 61 -6.23 3.55 -25.79
C LEU A 61 -6.92 4.48 -26.79
N GLU A 62 -7.86 3.94 -27.56
CA GLU A 62 -8.66 4.65 -28.54
C GLU A 62 -9.66 5.64 -27.93
N LEU A 63 -9.99 5.49 -26.63
CA LEU A 63 -10.83 6.45 -25.90
C LEU A 63 -10.02 7.58 -25.25
N LEU A 64 -8.68 7.55 -25.34
CA LEU A 64 -7.87 8.64 -24.83
C LEU A 64 -7.96 9.87 -25.75
N PRO A 65 -8.06 11.09 -25.19
CA PRO A 65 -8.19 12.29 -25.99
C PRO A 65 -6.91 12.54 -26.83
N GLN A 66 -7.10 12.97 -28.08
CA GLN A 66 -5.97 13.38 -28.94
C GLN A 66 -5.36 14.71 -28.49
N GLY A 67 -6.15 15.54 -27.80
CA GLY A 67 -5.70 16.81 -27.21
C GLY A 67 -5.38 16.67 -25.73
N THR A 68 -5.59 17.76 -25.00
CA THR A 68 -5.30 17.84 -23.57
C THR A 68 -6.11 16.79 -22.80
N GLY A 69 -5.43 16.12 -21.87
CA GLY A 69 -6.05 15.13 -21.00
C GLY A 69 -5.13 14.68 -19.88
N VAL A 70 -5.63 13.72 -19.09
CA VAL A 70 -4.88 13.11 -17.99
C VAL A 70 -4.50 11.70 -18.39
N VAL A 71 -3.23 11.36 -18.22
CA VAL A 71 -2.71 10.01 -18.40
C VAL A 71 -2.11 9.55 -17.06
N PRO A 72 -2.72 8.57 -16.37
CA PRO A 72 -2.16 8.03 -15.14
C PRO A 72 -0.83 7.34 -15.38
N VAL A 73 0.13 7.54 -14.47
CA VAL A 73 1.43 6.88 -14.51
C VAL A 73 1.63 6.09 -13.23
N THR A 74 1.84 4.78 -13.39
CA THR A 74 2.03 3.84 -12.28
C THR A 74 3.50 3.72 -11.92
N ARG A 75 3.81 3.93 -10.63
CA ARG A 75 5.14 3.78 -10.04
C ARG A 75 5.40 2.35 -9.62
N ALA A 76 6.67 1.97 -9.47
CA ALA A 76 7.07 0.61 -9.04
C ALA A 76 6.51 0.22 -7.66
N THR A 77 6.10 1.19 -6.85
CA THR A 77 5.40 1.00 -5.57
C THR A 77 3.93 0.58 -5.71
N GLY A 78 3.39 0.57 -6.93
CA GLY A 78 1.96 0.39 -7.23
C GLY A 78 1.13 1.67 -7.10
N THR A 79 1.76 2.81 -6.78
CA THR A 79 1.06 4.10 -6.75
C THR A 79 0.79 4.60 -8.17
N SER A 80 -0.44 5.01 -8.46
CA SER A 80 -0.78 5.69 -9.73
C SER A 80 -0.92 7.20 -9.52
N ARG A 81 -0.32 7.99 -10.42
CA ARG A 81 -0.38 9.45 -10.38
C ARG A 81 -0.91 10.02 -11.69
N PRO A 82 -1.89 10.94 -11.66
CA PRO A 82 -2.31 11.63 -12.87
C PRO A 82 -1.22 12.55 -13.40
N VAL A 83 -0.96 12.45 -14.71
CA VAL A 83 -0.10 13.38 -15.44
C VAL A 83 -0.97 14.11 -16.46
N GLU A 84 -1.13 15.41 -16.26
CA GLU A 84 -1.78 16.29 -17.24
C GLU A 84 -0.84 16.50 -18.42
N VAL A 85 -1.33 16.24 -19.62
CA VAL A 85 -0.58 16.33 -20.87
C VAL A 85 -1.41 17.00 -21.95
N ARG A 86 -0.75 17.67 -22.89
CA ARG A 86 -1.39 18.36 -24.03
C ARG A 86 -1.85 17.43 -25.14
N HIS A 87 -1.28 16.22 -25.20
CA HIS A 87 -1.61 15.20 -26.20
C HIS A 87 -1.65 13.83 -25.52
N ALA A 88 -2.79 13.48 -24.91
CA ALA A 88 -2.89 12.30 -24.05
C ALA A 88 -2.68 10.99 -24.80
N ALA A 89 -3.31 10.81 -25.95
CA ALA A 89 -3.14 9.62 -26.78
C ALA A 89 -1.69 9.43 -27.27
N GLU A 90 -1.01 10.52 -27.66
CA GLU A 90 0.38 10.49 -28.09
C GLU A 90 1.31 10.14 -26.93
N PHE A 91 1.15 10.79 -25.78
CA PHE A 91 1.94 10.53 -24.59
C PHE A 91 1.79 9.08 -24.10
N ALA A 92 0.55 8.57 -24.01
CA ALA A 92 0.29 7.19 -23.60
C ALA A 92 0.93 6.18 -24.57
N ARG A 93 0.86 6.44 -25.88
CA ARG A 93 1.52 5.61 -26.90
C ARG A 93 3.04 5.62 -26.72
N ALA A 94 3.66 6.80 -26.61
CA ALA A 94 5.11 6.94 -26.46
C ALA A 94 5.62 6.25 -25.17
N LEU A 95 4.91 6.41 -24.06
CA LEU A 95 5.25 5.75 -22.80
C LEU A 95 5.01 4.24 -22.85
N GLY A 96 3.93 3.77 -23.48
CA GLY A 96 3.66 2.36 -23.68
C GLY A 96 4.73 1.67 -24.52
N GLU A 97 5.15 2.28 -25.63
CA GLU A 97 6.23 1.78 -26.48
C GLU A 97 7.58 1.77 -25.75
N LEU A 98 7.90 2.83 -25.00
CA LEU A 98 9.08 2.85 -24.14
C LEU A 98 9.04 1.72 -23.12
N ALA A 99 7.90 1.53 -22.45
CA ALA A 99 7.73 0.50 -21.43
C ALA A 99 7.95 -0.91 -22.00
N VAL A 100 7.42 -1.20 -23.20
CA VAL A 100 7.66 -2.47 -23.90
C VAL A 100 9.15 -2.65 -24.21
N ARG A 101 9.83 -1.63 -24.74
CA ARG A 101 11.27 -1.71 -25.05
C ARG A 101 12.11 -1.94 -23.79
N GLN A 102 11.88 -1.16 -22.74
CA GLN A 102 12.62 -1.25 -21.48
C GLN A 102 12.34 -2.56 -20.72
N CYS A 103 11.18 -3.18 -20.93
CA CYS A 103 10.92 -4.52 -20.42
C CYS A 103 11.67 -5.62 -21.19
N GLY A 104 12.35 -5.33 -22.30
CA GLY A 104 13.01 -6.32 -23.14
C GLY A 104 12.15 -6.84 -24.30
N GLY A 105 11.10 -6.10 -24.68
CA GLY A 105 10.25 -6.42 -25.83
C GLY A 105 8.95 -7.15 -25.48
N PRO A 106 8.09 -7.40 -26.50
CA PRO A 106 6.73 -7.92 -26.30
C PRO A 106 6.69 -9.33 -25.69
N GLU A 107 7.64 -10.20 -26.04
CA GLU A 107 7.71 -11.56 -25.48
C GLU A 107 8.00 -11.54 -23.98
N ARG A 108 8.90 -10.65 -23.55
CA ARG A 108 9.21 -10.49 -22.13
C ARG A 108 8.04 -9.91 -21.35
N VAL A 109 7.28 -8.99 -21.94
CA VAL A 109 6.02 -8.49 -21.36
C VAL A 109 4.98 -9.61 -21.23
N ALA A 110 4.84 -10.46 -22.26
CA ALA A 110 3.94 -11.62 -22.20
C ALA A 110 4.35 -12.63 -21.10
N ALA A 111 5.65 -12.86 -20.91
CA ALA A 111 6.15 -13.71 -19.82
C ALA A 111 5.85 -13.12 -18.43
N LEU A 112 5.96 -11.79 -18.27
CA LEU A 112 5.57 -11.10 -17.04
C LEU A 112 4.06 -11.24 -16.79
N ALA A 113 3.24 -11.09 -17.82
CA ALA A 113 1.79 -11.26 -17.75
C ALA A 113 1.40 -12.69 -17.36
N ALA A 114 2.02 -13.70 -17.98
CA ALA A 114 1.80 -15.11 -17.65
C ALA A 114 2.17 -15.43 -16.19
N ARG A 115 3.29 -14.87 -15.71
CA ARG A 115 3.68 -14.98 -14.30
C ARG A 115 2.65 -14.34 -13.37
N ALA A 116 2.20 -13.13 -13.68
CA ALA A 116 1.18 -12.43 -12.89
C ALA A 116 -0.14 -13.20 -12.83
N ALA A 117 -0.55 -13.82 -13.95
CA ALA A 117 -1.72 -14.68 -14.02
C ALA A 117 -1.56 -15.94 -13.16
N ALA A 118 -0.41 -16.61 -13.22
CA ALA A 118 -0.10 -17.78 -12.39
C ALA A 118 -0.05 -17.44 -10.88
N GLU A 119 0.46 -16.26 -10.52
CA GLU A 119 0.43 -15.74 -9.14
C GLU A 119 -1.00 -15.33 -8.72
N GLY A 120 -1.87 -15.02 -9.68
CA GLY A 120 -3.17 -14.39 -9.45
C GLY A 120 -3.04 -12.98 -8.87
N VAL A 121 -1.93 -12.28 -9.15
CA VAL A 121 -1.63 -10.93 -8.65
C VAL A 121 -1.32 -10.03 -9.84
N PRO A 122 -2.09 -8.96 -10.10
CA PRO A 122 -1.81 -8.03 -11.20
C PRO A 122 -0.41 -7.40 -11.11
N LEU A 123 0.22 -7.11 -12.26
CA LEU A 123 1.57 -6.52 -12.31
C LEU A 123 1.67 -5.15 -11.62
N TRP A 124 0.56 -4.40 -11.56
CA TRP A 124 0.54 -3.08 -10.94
C TRP A 124 0.70 -3.11 -9.42
N ILE A 125 0.40 -4.24 -8.76
CA ILE A 125 0.60 -4.41 -7.31
C ILE A 125 2.07 -4.80 -7.05
N ALA A 126 2.75 -4.00 -6.22
CA ALA A 126 4.13 -4.27 -5.86
C ALA A 126 4.29 -5.59 -5.09
N ARG A 127 5.27 -6.41 -5.50
CA ARG A 127 5.70 -7.60 -4.76
C ARG A 127 6.86 -7.23 -3.84
N ARG A 128 6.76 -7.64 -2.57
CA ARG A 128 7.85 -7.55 -1.58
C ARG A 128 8.24 -8.95 -1.15
N GLN A 129 9.52 -9.18 -0.94
CA GLN A 129 10.03 -10.48 -0.52
C GLN A 129 10.59 -10.39 0.89
N ALA A 130 10.44 -11.47 1.64
CA ALA A 130 11.02 -11.66 2.95
C ALA A 130 11.53 -13.10 3.09
N PRO A 131 12.52 -13.35 3.98
CA PRO A 131 12.99 -14.70 4.22
C PRO A 131 11.89 -15.58 4.85
N GLY A 132 11.90 -16.85 4.46
CA GLY A 132 11.10 -17.92 5.04
C GLY A 132 11.92 -19.20 5.16
N PRO A 133 11.50 -20.14 6.02
CA PRO A 133 12.26 -21.36 6.29
C PRO A 133 12.39 -22.28 5.06
N ALA A 134 11.42 -22.29 4.16
CA ALA A 134 11.45 -23.06 2.91
C ALA A 134 11.90 -22.25 1.68
N GLY A 135 12.33 -21.00 1.89
CA GLY A 135 12.69 -20.06 0.83
C GLY A 135 11.94 -18.74 0.94
N PRO A 136 12.12 -17.82 -0.03
CA PRO A 136 11.52 -16.48 0.01
C PRO A 136 9.99 -16.53 0.04
N VAL A 137 9.40 -15.77 0.96
CA VAL A 137 7.97 -15.50 1.01
C VAL A 137 7.70 -14.18 0.31
N THR A 138 6.80 -14.20 -0.67
CA THR A 138 6.39 -13.00 -1.40
C THR A 138 5.05 -12.49 -0.85
N VAL A 139 4.97 -11.18 -0.70
CA VAL A 139 3.83 -10.44 -0.17
C VAL A 139 3.44 -9.36 -1.17
N ALA A 140 2.19 -9.34 -1.60
CA ALA A 140 1.62 -8.27 -2.40
C ALA A 140 0.41 -7.68 -1.66
N VAL A 141 0.34 -6.35 -1.59
CA VAL A 141 -0.68 -5.64 -0.81
C VAL A 141 -1.18 -4.42 -1.54
N ASP A 142 -2.50 -4.27 -1.57
CA ASP A 142 -3.16 -3.00 -1.81
C ASP A 142 -4.08 -2.66 -0.63
N ARG A 143 -3.76 -1.57 0.08
CA ARG A 143 -4.48 -1.21 1.32
C ARG A 143 -5.83 -0.55 1.07
N ARG A 144 -6.06 0.01 -0.12
CA ARG A 144 -7.29 0.69 -0.50
C ARG A 144 -8.31 -0.30 -1.09
N LEU A 145 -7.84 -1.37 -1.72
CA LEU A 145 -8.65 -2.54 -2.10
C LEU A 145 -8.89 -3.51 -0.94
N ALA A 146 -8.20 -3.33 0.19
CA ALA A 146 -8.15 -4.32 1.27
C ALA A 146 -7.79 -5.72 0.74
N ARG A 147 -6.72 -5.75 -0.05
CA ARG A 147 -6.20 -6.93 -0.76
C ARG A 147 -4.82 -7.28 -0.23
N VAL A 148 -4.63 -8.53 0.17
CA VAL A 148 -3.32 -9.10 0.51
C VAL A 148 -3.20 -10.48 -0.12
N ASP A 149 -2.05 -10.72 -0.74
CA ASP A 149 -1.65 -12.00 -1.29
C ASP A 149 -0.29 -12.38 -0.71
N VAL A 150 -0.19 -13.58 -0.13
CA VAL A 150 1.07 -14.10 0.42
C VAL A 150 1.29 -15.52 -0.08
N TRP A 151 2.49 -15.77 -0.61
CA TRP A 151 2.86 -17.09 -1.14
C TRP A 151 4.35 -17.35 -0.96
N GLY A 152 4.71 -18.63 -0.93
CA GLY A 152 6.10 -19.09 -0.83
C GLY A 152 6.19 -20.58 -1.11
N PRO A 153 7.41 -21.13 -1.24
CA PRO A 153 7.61 -22.55 -1.51
C PRO A 153 6.97 -23.44 -0.44
N GLY A 154 6.30 -24.51 -0.87
CA GLY A 154 5.76 -25.53 0.04
C GLY A 154 4.50 -25.15 0.82
N ALA A 155 3.87 -24.02 0.52
CA ALA A 155 2.62 -23.58 1.17
C ALA A 155 1.57 -23.15 0.12
N PRO A 156 0.27 -23.38 0.40
CA PRO A 156 -0.80 -22.79 -0.41
C PRO A 156 -0.79 -21.26 -0.30
N VAL A 157 -1.23 -20.59 -1.36
CA VAL A 157 -1.35 -19.12 -1.39
C VAL A 157 -2.40 -18.67 -0.37
N ILE A 158 -2.08 -17.68 0.45
CA ILE A 158 -3.04 -17.09 1.38
C ILE A 158 -3.53 -15.77 0.80
N ARG A 159 -4.85 -15.64 0.69
CA ARG A 159 -5.50 -14.46 0.10
C ARG A 159 -6.43 -13.84 1.12
N LEU A 160 -6.27 -12.53 1.34
CA LEU A 160 -7.23 -11.72 2.06
C LEU A 160 -7.82 -10.72 1.07
N ARG A 161 -9.15 -10.61 1.07
CA ARG A 161 -9.92 -9.76 0.18
C ARG A 161 -11.03 -9.05 0.96
N ALA A 162 -11.56 -7.99 0.37
CA ALA A 162 -12.81 -7.37 0.82
C ALA A 162 -13.78 -7.25 -0.38
N PRO A 163 -14.39 -8.36 -0.83
CA PRO A 163 -15.20 -8.39 -2.05
C PRO A 163 -16.36 -7.37 -1.98
N GLU A 164 -17.06 -7.34 -0.84
CA GLU A 164 -18.18 -6.41 -0.60
C GLU A 164 -17.74 -5.08 0.06
N GLY A 165 -16.44 -4.78 0.03
CA GLY A 165 -15.86 -3.67 0.78
C GLY A 165 -15.57 -4.00 2.25
N PHE A 166 -14.92 -3.08 2.96
CA PHE A 166 -14.43 -3.29 4.32
C PHE A 166 -14.84 -2.14 5.25
N SER A 167 -15.47 -2.41 6.37
CA SER A 167 -15.91 -1.35 7.29
C SER A 167 -15.47 -1.62 8.73
N ARG A 168 -14.47 -0.87 9.19
CA ARG A 168 -14.01 -0.94 10.60
C ARG A 168 -15.04 -0.45 11.60
N LEU A 169 -16.00 0.37 11.18
CA LEU A 169 -16.97 1.03 12.06
C LEU A 169 -18.01 0.04 12.62
N ILE A 170 -18.39 -0.96 11.81
CA ILE A 170 -19.37 -1.98 12.19
C ILE A 170 -18.70 -3.08 13.01
N SER A 171 -17.63 -3.67 12.46
CA SER A 171 -16.80 -4.61 13.20
C SER A 171 -15.37 -4.59 12.64
N PRO A 172 -14.34 -4.93 13.45
CA PRO A 172 -12.95 -4.86 13.02
C PRO A 172 -12.61 -5.75 11.80
N SER A 173 -13.41 -6.79 11.52
CA SER A 173 -13.23 -7.72 10.40
C SER A 173 -14.35 -7.65 9.35
N GLN A 174 -15.32 -6.73 9.46
CA GLN A 174 -16.49 -6.71 8.59
C GLN A 174 -16.11 -6.60 7.12
N GLY A 175 -16.60 -7.55 6.32
CA GLY A 175 -16.39 -7.60 4.88
C GLY A 175 -15.04 -8.20 4.43
N LEU A 176 -14.16 -8.56 5.37
CA LEU A 176 -12.93 -9.29 5.05
C LEU A 176 -13.21 -10.78 4.85
N SER A 177 -12.68 -11.34 3.77
CA SER A 177 -12.69 -12.77 3.47
C SER A 177 -11.25 -13.28 3.31
N LEU A 178 -10.92 -14.36 4.00
CA LEU A 178 -9.60 -15.00 3.98
C LEU A 178 -9.71 -16.40 3.40
N THR A 179 -8.83 -16.76 2.45
CA THR A 179 -8.68 -18.12 1.94
C THR A 179 -7.24 -18.60 2.08
N VAL A 180 -7.08 -19.91 2.29
CA VAL A 180 -5.80 -20.62 2.28
C VAL A 180 -5.88 -21.65 1.15
N GLY A 181 -5.22 -21.34 0.03
CA GLY A 181 -5.54 -21.93 -1.26
C GLY A 181 -6.99 -21.61 -1.61
N GLU A 182 -7.77 -22.64 -1.90
CA GLU A 182 -9.20 -22.54 -2.18
C GLU A 182 -10.08 -22.71 -0.94
N VAL A 183 -9.49 -22.96 0.24
CA VAL A 183 -10.25 -23.22 1.47
C VAL A 183 -10.55 -21.91 2.20
N PRO A 184 -11.83 -21.57 2.44
CA PRO A 184 -12.18 -20.42 3.27
C PRO A 184 -11.69 -20.62 4.71
N ALA A 185 -11.13 -19.56 5.29
CA ALA A 185 -10.70 -19.56 6.69
C ALA A 185 -11.54 -18.57 7.50
N GLU A 186 -11.88 -18.97 8.71
CA GLU A 186 -12.58 -18.11 9.65
C GLU A 186 -11.64 -17.00 10.15
N LEU A 187 -12.00 -15.74 9.92
CA LEU A 187 -11.25 -14.59 10.41
C LEU A 187 -12.03 -13.85 11.51
N ARG A 188 -11.44 -13.72 12.70
CA ARG A 188 -12.00 -12.95 13.81
C ARG A 188 -10.99 -11.94 14.35
N LEU A 189 -11.36 -10.66 14.33
CA LEU A 189 -10.58 -9.58 14.93
C LEU A 189 -11.25 -9.10 16.21
N ARG A 190 -10.51 -9.04 17.31
CA ARG A 190 -11.01 -8.58 18.61
C ARG A 190 -10.11 -7.47 19.16
N LYS A 191 -10.59 -6.23 19.09
CA LYS A 191 -9.97 -5.09 19.79
C LYS A 191 -10.58 -4.91 21.17
N LYS A 192 -9.75 -4.67 22.19
CA LYS A 192 -10.16 -4.38 23.57
C LYS A 192 -9.37 -3.21 24.13
N LEU A 193 -9.99 -2.44 25.05
CA LEU A 193 -9.34 -1.36 25.79
C LEU A 193 -8.08 -1.84 26.50
N ARG A 194 -8.18 -2.97 27.22
CA ARG A 194 -7.00 -3.68 27.72
C ARG A 194 -6.28 -4.34 26.54
N LYS A 195 -5.29 -3.65 25.98
CA LYS A 195 -4.55 -4.02 24.76
C LYS A 195 -4.05 -5.48 24.77
N ALA A 196 -3.57 -5.98 25.91
CA ALA A 196 -3.12 -7.37 26.08
C ALA A 196 -4.23 -8.44 25.86
N LYS A 197 -5.51 -8.07 25.94
CA LYS A 197 -6.66 -8.96 25.65
C LYS A 197 -7.13 -8.86 24.19
N SER A 198 -6.49 -8.00 23.37
CA SER A 198 -6.80 -7.92 21.94
C SER A 198 -6.15 -9.08 21.20
N SER A 199 -6.80 -9.56 20.14
CA SER A 199 -6.30 -10.69 19.35
C SER A 199 -6.82 -10.66 17.93
N VAL A 200 -6.10 -11.32 17.05
CA VAL A 200 -6.58 -11.69 15.71
C VAL A 200 -6.51 -13.20 15.61
N ARG A 201 -7.58 -13.85 15.19
CA ARG A 201 -7.65 -15.30 15.02
C ARG A 201 -7.98 -15.64 13.58
N VAL A 202 -7.23 -16.57 13.01
CA VAL A 202 -7.53 -17.23 11.73
C VAL A 202 -7.73 -18.72 12.03
N GLY A 203 -8.85 -19.28 11.63
CA GLY A 203 -9.20 -20.69 11.84
C GLY A 203 -9.41 -21.42 10.51
N LEU A 204 -8.78 -22.57 10.39
CA LEU A 204 -9.17 -23.66 9.50
C LEU A 204 -9.69 -24.82 10.37
N ASP A 205 -10.41 -25.76 9.79
CA ASP A 205 -11.03 -26.87 10.52
C ASP A 205 -10.06 -27.62 11.45
N ALA A 206 -8.81 -27.83 10.99
CA ALA A 206 -7.79 -28.57 11.73
C ALA A 206 -6.79 -27.69 12.51
N ARG A 207 -6.78 -26.36 12.31
CA ARG A 207 -5.72 -25.50 12.82
C ARG A 207 -6.17 -24.06 12.98
N ALA A 208 -5.74 -23.43 14.08
CA ALA A 208 -6.02 -22.01 14.30
C ALA A 208 -4.75 -21.26 14.69
N TRP A 209 -4.60 -20.08 14.09
CA TRP A 209 -3.56 -19.12 14.40
C TRP A 209 -4.13 -17.97 15.20
N VAL A 210 -3.43 -17.55 16.26
CA VAL A 210 -3.81 -16.44 17.11
C VAL A 210 -2.64 -15.49 17.26
N LEU A 211 -2.85 -14.24 16.88
CA LEU A 211 -1.91 -13.15 17.13
C LEU A 211 -2.19 -12.54 18.50
N ARG A 212 -1.16 -12.49 19.35
CA ARG A 212 -1.22 -11.88 20.68
C ARG A 212 -0.11 -10.86 20.85
N ARG A 213 -0.45 -9.75 21.49
CA ARG A 213 0.50 -8.71 21.88
C ARG A 213 1.55 -9.27 22.84
N GLU A 214 2.82 -8.96 22.59
CA GLU A 214 3.91 -9.15 23.54
C GLU A 214 4.28 -7.78 24.14
N THR A 215 4.86 -6.90 23.31
CA THR A 215 5.24 -5.53 23.67
C THR A 215 4.34 -4.51 22.92
N PRO A 216 4.50 -3.19 23.14
CA PRO A 216 3.77 -2.19 22.35
C PRO A 216 4.00 -2.29 20.84
N ASP A 217 5.11 -2.87 20.40
CA ASP A 217 5.57 -2.92 19.01
C ASP A 217 5.77 -4.34 18.46
N SER A 218 5.47 -5.37 19.24
CA SER A 218 5.66 -6.76 18.81
C SER A 218 4.51 -7.67 19.23
N SER A 219 4.44 -8.83 18.58
CA SER A 219 3.41 -9.83 18.83
C SER A 219 3.92 -11.23 18.57
N TRP A 220 3.42 -12.18 19.34
CA TRP A 220 3.57 -13.60 19.05
C TRP A 220 2.41 -14.08 18.19
N LEU A 221 2.74 -14.81 17.13
CA LEU A 221 1.78 -15.67 16.44
C LEU A 221 1.86 -17.05 17.06
N LEU A 222 0.72 -17.57 17.50
CA LEU A 222 0.58 -18.91 18.04
C LEU A 222 -0.25 -19.77 17.09
N SER A 223 0.07 -21.06 16.99
CA SER A 223 -0.78 -22.10 16.39
C SER A 223 -1.20 -23.05 17.51
N GLY A 224 -2.45 -22.98 17.94
CA GLY A 224 -2.86 -23.54 19.24
C GLY A 224 -2.09 -22.85 20.38
N GLU A 225 -1.38 -23.63 21.21
CA GLU A 225 -0.52 -23.12 22.28
C GLU A 225 0.95 -22.91 21.84
N ARG A 226 1.34 -23.38 20.64
CA ARG A 226 2.72 -23.31 20.16
C ARG A 226 3.02 -21.93 19.57
N ARG A 227 4.12 -21.28 19.98
CA ARG A 227 4.64 -20.09 19.31
C ARG A 227 5.24 -20.47 17.95
N VAL A 228 4.79 -19.84 16.88
CA VAL A 228 5.23 -20.13 15.50
C VAL A 228 6.05 -19.01 14.88
N ALA A 229 5.79 -17.76 15.26
CA ALA A 229 6.59 -16.63 14.83
C ALA A 229 6.54 -15.46 15.82
N PHE A 230 7.63 -14.71 15.92
CA PHE A 230 7.67 -13.41 16.57
C PHE A 230 7.65 -12.30 15.52
N LEU A 231 6.70 -11.38 15.62
CA LEU A 231 6.46 -10.32 14.66
C LEU A 231 6.80 -8.96 15.28
N THR A 232 7.61 -8.15 14.61
CA THR A 232 8.01 -6.82 15.10
C THR A 232 7.72 -5.75 14.07
N ARG A 233 7.12 -4.64 14.52
CA ARG A 233 6.90 -3.46 13.68
C ARG A 233 8.24 -2.91 13.15
N PRO A 234 8.32 -2.47 11.89
CA PRO A 234 9.39 -1.60 11.44
C PRO A 234 9.42 -0.31 12.29
N PRO A 235 10.58 0.35 12.41
CA PRO A 235 10.68 1.64 13.08
C PRO A 235 9.82 2.69 12.36
N ARG A 236 9.32 3.68 13.11
CA ARG A 236 8.39 4.72 12.60
C ARG A 236 8.93 5.50 11.39
N TRP A 237 10.24 5.67 11.31
CA TRP A 237 10.93 6.35 10.20
C TRP A 237 11.81 5.38 9.41
N ALA A 238 11.30 4.17 9.18
CA ALA A 238 11.97 3.22 8.31
C ALA A 238 12.23 3.85 6.94
N LYS A 239 13.45 3.68 6.45
CA LYS A 239 13.82 4.06 5.09
C LYS A 239 13.80 2.80 4.22
N PRO A 240 13.47 2.91 2.93
CA PRO A 240 13.72 1.83 1.99
C PRO A 240 15.19 1.42 2.03
N GLU A 241 15.45 0.14 1.79
CA GLU A 241 16.81 -0.36 1.59
C GLU A 241 17.43 0.25 0.32
N ARG A 242 18.75 0.07 0.13
CA ARG A 242 19.39 0.49 -1.12
C ARG A 242 18.71 -0.20 -2.31
N ASP A 243 18.55 0.53 -3.39
CA ASP A 243 18.01 0.03 -4.67
C ASP A 243 16.54 -0.45 -4.63
N THR A 244 15.79 -0.09 -3.59
CA THR A 244 14.34 -0.28 -3.55
C THR A 244 13.60 0.99 -3.16
N LEU A 245 12.40 1.17 -3.72
CA LEU A 245 11.48 2.25 -3.34
C LEU A 245 10.52 1.83 -2.25
N LEU A 246 10.48 0.53 -1.93
CA LEU A 246 9.50 -0.06 -1.03
C LEU A 246 10.00 0.01 0.41
N LEU A 247 9.12 0.45 1.32
CA LEU A 247 9.33 0.38 2.75
C LEU A 247 9.44 -1.08 3.21
N PRO A 248 10.29 -1.34 4.22
CA PRO A 248 10.53 -2.70 4.69
C PRO A 248 9.26 -3.34 5.26
N LEU A 249 9.17 -4.67 5.10
CA LEU A 249 8.15 -5.47 5.77
C LEU A 249 8.42 -5.51 7.29
N ALA A 250 7.40 -5.83 8.08
CA ALA A 250 7.61 -6.18 9.48
C ALA A 250 8.58 -7.36 9.59
N ARG A 251 9.43 -7.33 10.63
CA ARG A 251 10.36 -8.42 10.88
C ARG A 251 9.59 -9.63 11.38
N VAL A 252 9.82 -10.78 10.75
CA VAL A 252 9.22 -12.07 11.11
C VAL A 252 10.33 -13.04 11.50
N LEU A 253 10.34 -13.46 12.77
CA LEU A 253 11.26 -14.49 13.28
C LEU A 253 10.50 -15.80 13.44
N HIS A 254 10.66 -16.68 12.45
CA HIS A 254 10.05 -18.01 12.45
C HIS A 254 10.65 -18.88 13.56
N GLN A 255 9.80 -19.60 14.28
CA GLN A 255 10.19 -20.51 15.36
C GLN A 255 10.15 -21.98 14.94
N ASN A 256 9.67 -22.26 13.73
CA ASN A 256 9.59 -23.59 13.17
C ASN A 256 9.74 -23.54 11.63
N PRO A 257 10.00 -24.68 10.98
CA PRO A 257 10.23 -24.72 9.54
C PRO A 257 8.96 -24.91 8.70
N ASP A 258 7.76 -24.94 9.31
CA ASP A 258 6.50 -25.20 8.60
C ASP A 258 6.19 -24.06 7.61
N PRO A 259 6.14 -24.34 6.30
CA PRO A 259 5.90 -23.33 5.28
C PRO A 259 4.57 -22.59 5.46
N LEU A 260 3.52 -23.28 5.93
CA LEU A 260 2.21 -22.68 6.14
C LEU A 260 2.24 -21.68 7.32
N ASP A 261 2.94 -22.02 8.41
CA ASP A 261 3.16 -21.09 9.52
C ASP A 261 3.91 -19.85 9.05
N ALA A 262 4.90 -20.00 8.16
CA ALA A 262 5.69 -18.90 7.66
C ALA A 262 4.88 -17.93 6.78
N VAL A 263 4.10 -18.46 5.82
CA VAL A 263 3.22 -17.64 4.96
C VAL A 263 2.11 -16.99 5.80
N MET A 264 1.57 -17.71 6.79
CA MET A 264 0.59 -17.14 7.73
C MET A 264 1.21 -16.03 8.58
N ALA A 265 2.43 -16.18 9.08
CA ALA A 265 3.13 -15.15 9.84
C ALA A 265 3.29 -13.84 9.03
N HIS A 266 3.65 -13.95 7.75
CA HIS A 266 3.75 -12.81 6.85
C HIS A 266 2.41 -12.17 6.52
N LEU A 267 1.34 -12.97 6.36
CA LEU A 267 -0.03 -12.44 6.25
C LEU A 267 -0.36 -11.59 7.49
N PHE A 268 -0.17 -12.14 8.69
CA PHE A 268 -0.53 -11.42 9.91
C PHE A 268 0.27 -10.12 10.07
N ALA A 269 1.57 -10.19 9.78
CA ALA A 269 2.48 -9.05 9.86
C ALA A 269 2.10 -7.91 8.90
N VAL A 270 1.53 -8.22 7.73
CA VAL A 270 1.19 -7.21 6.72
C VAL A 270 -0.26 -6.73 6.81
N ALA A 271 -1.19 -7.61 7.16
CA ALA A 271 -2.63 -7.33 7.13
C ALA A 271 -3.19 -6.76 8.44
N PHE A 272 -2.56 -7.08 9.59
CA PHE A 272 -3.10 -6.74 10.90
C PHE A 272 -2.13 -5.89 11.73
N GLY A 273 -2.69 -5.12 12.67
CA GLY A 273 -1.91 -4.35 13.63
C GLY A 273 -1.10 -5.27 14.54
N LEU A 274 0.11 -4.84 14.89
CA LEU A 274 1.00 -5.53 15.84
C LEU A 274 1.12 -4.72 17.13
N GLY A 275 1.40 -5.42 18.22
CA GLY A 275 1.61 -4.82 19.53
C GLY A 275 0.36 -4.13 20.06
N ASP A 276 0.44 -2.84 20.33
CA ASP A 276 -0.68 -2.01 20.77
C ASP A 276 -1.80 -1.91 19.74
N ALA A 277 -1.52 -2.14 18.46
CA ALA A 277 -2.50 -2.14 17.38
C ALA A 277 -3.17 -3.51 17.16
N THR A 278 -2.77 -4.56 17.88
CA THR A 278 -3.36 -5.91 17.76
C THR A 278 -4.89 -5.88 17.87
N GLY A 279 -5.56 -6.67 17.04
CA GLY A 279 -7.02 -6.73 16.94
C GLY A 279 -7.64 -5.82 15.89
N LEU A 280 -6.82 -5.11 15.11
CA LEU A 280 -7.24 -4.25 14.00
C LEU A 280 -6.64 -4.75 12.68
N ALA A 281 -7.37 -4.61 11.58
CA ALA A 281 -6.79 -4.69 10.24
C ALA A 281 -5.92 -3.45 9.95
N ARG A 282 -5.16 -3.48 8.86
CA ARG A 282 -4.30 -2.38 8.36
C ARG A 282 -4.80 -1.75 7.07
N PHE A 283 -6.05 -2.04 6.68
CA PHE A 283 -6.71 -1.45 5.50
C PHE A 283 -7.46 -0.17 5.83
N ARG A 284 -7.61 0.72 4.88
CA ARG A 284 -8.51 1.86 5.06
C ARG A 284 -9.95 1.37 4.86
N SER A 285 -10.91 1.90 5.62
CA SER A 285 -12.32 1.67 5.31
C SER A 285 -12.58 2.31 3.94
N PRO A 286 -12.92 1.54 2.88
CA PRO A 286 -13.31 2.12 1.61
C PRO A 286 -14.60 2.91 1.82
N GLN A 287 -14.77 4.01 1.08
CA GLN A 287 -16.10 4.54 0.82
C GLN A 287 -16.90 3.46 0.07
N HIS A 288 -18.18 3.34 0.44
CA HIS A 288 -19.16 2.34 0.01
C HIS A 288 -18.93 1.79 -1.42
N ARG A 289 -18.95 0.46 -1.59
CA ARG A 289 -18.95 -0.20 -2.91
C ARG A 289 -20.33 -0.75 -3.25
N GLU A 290 -20.61 -0.83 -4.55
CA GLU A 290 -21.80 -1.51 -5.07
C GLU A 290 -21.68 -3.03 -4.88
N PRO A 291 -22.73 -3.71 -4.40
CA PRO A 291 -22.71 -5.15 -4.18
C PRO A 291 -22.69 -5.94 -5.50
N GLY A 292 -21.95 -7.07 -5.54
CA GLY A 292 -22.05 -8.06 -6.64
C GLY A 292 -20.80 -8.32 -7.50
N ARG A 293 -19.60 -7.85 -7.11
CA ARG A 293 -18.33 -8.22 -7.77
C ARG A 293 -17.47 -9.11 -6.87
N SER A 294 -16.93 -10.19 -7.44
CA SER A 294 -16.13 -11.20 -6.73
C SER A 294 -14.73 -10.74 -6.33
N GLU A 295 -14.18 -9.71 -6.98
CA GLU A 295 -12.93 -9.06 -6.58
C GLU A 295 -13.14 -7.57 -6.29
N PRO A 296 -12.42 -6.99 -5.29
CA PRO A 296 -12.39 -5.55 -5.12
C PRO A 296 -11.67 -4.93 -6.32
N VAL A 297 -12.44 -4.39 -7.27
CA VAL A 297 -11.93 -3.62 -8.42
C VAL A 297 -12.19 -2.14 -8.14
N ALA A 298 -11.23 -1.27 -8.47
CA ALA A 298 -11.48 0.17 -8.47
C ALA A 298 -12.52 0.54 -9.55
N LEU A 299 -13.26 1.63 -9.35
CA LEU A 299 -14.27 2.06 -10.31
C LEU A 299 -13.62 2.87 -11.44
N ASP A 300 -14.25 2.99 -12.61
CA ASP A 300 -13.72 3.84 -13.69
C ASP A 300 -13.53 5.31 -13.25
N LEU A 301 -14.33 5.78 -12.27
CA LEU A 301 -14.18 7.08 -11.62
C LEU A 301 -12.84 7.28 -10.87
N ASP A 302 -12.12 6.19 -10.58
CA ASP A 302 -10.80 6.23 -9.97
C ASP A 302 -9.66 6.21 -11.00
N TRP A 303 -9.96 6.08 -12.30
CA TRP A 303 -8.93 5.88 -13.33
C TRP A 303 -7.94 7.05 -13.39
N ASP A 304 -8.43 8.28 -13.43
CA ASP A 304 -7.64 9.52 -13.46
C ASP A 304 -7.32 10.08 -12.06
N ARG A 305 -7.72 9.38 -10.99
CA ARG A 305 -7.46 9.82 -9.62
C ARG A 305 -6.13 9.27 -9.10
N PRO A 306 -5.45 10.01 -8.20
CA PRO A 306 -4.32 9.46 -7.47
C PRO A 306 -4.70 8.16 -6.74
N TRP A 307 -3.84 7.15 -6.87
CA TRP A 307 -3.97 5.89 -6.16
C TRP A 307 -2.73 5.62 -5.33
N PHE A 308 -2.77 5.88 -4.04
CA PHE A 308 -1.59 5.76 -3.19
C PHE A 308 -1.48 4.37 -2.56
N SER A 309 -0.37 3.68 -2.82
CA SER A 309 -0.11 2.37 -2.20
C SER A 309 0.30 2.49 -0.72
N ASN A 310 0.85 3.64 -0.33
CA ASN A 310 1.50 3.88 0.96
C ASN A 310 2.62 2.85 1.24
N LEU A 311 3.30 2.40 0.19
CA LEU A 311 4.43 1.46 0.26
C LEU A 311 5.77 2.13 0.06
N GLY A 312 5.84 3.40 -0.37
CA GLY A 312 7.08 4.15 -0.50
C GLY A 312 7.33 5.13 0.65
N SER A 313 8.47 5.82 0.64
CA SER A 313 8.85 6.79 1.69
C SER A 313 8.53 8.25 1.37
N GLY A 314 8.23 8.57 0.11
CA GLY A 314 7.98 9.94 -0.34
C GLY A 314 6.48 10.29 -0.40
N GLY A 315 6.16 11.59 -0.39
CA GLY A 315 4.77 12.08 -0.59
C GLY A 315 4.17 11.76 -1.96
N GLN A 316 4.96 11.17 -2.87
CA GLN A 316 4.46 10.66 -4.15
C GLN A 316 3.80 9.28 -4.02
N ASP A 317 4.10 8.52 -2.96
CA ASP A 317 3.56 7.17 -2.70
C ASP A 317 2.55 7.14 -1.56
N ASN A 318 2.45 8.25 -0.83
CA ASN A 318 1.73 8.37 0.42
C ASN A 318 0.70 9.49 0.34
N GLU A 319 -0.49 9.22 0.85
CA GLU A 319 -1.48 10.28 1.07
C GLU A 319 -1.02 11.24 2.18
N PRO A 320 -1.50 12.48 2.22
CA PRO A 320 -1.33 13.35 3.38
C PRO A 320 -1.80 12.64 4.66
N GLY A 321 -0.92 12.53 5.67
CA GLY A 321 -1.20 11.76 6.90
C GLY A 321 -1.20 10.24 6.74
N GLY A 322 -0.98 9.73 5.51
CA GLY A 322 -0.83 8.33 5.19
C GLY A 322 0.61 7.87 5.35
N GLY A 323 0.85 6.92 6.24
CA GLY A 323 2.05 6.08 6.20
C GLY A 323 1.67 4.66 5.81
N ASP A 324 2.62 3.74 5.89
CA ASP A 324 2.38 2.31 5.68
C ASP A 324 1.48 1.67 6.77
N GLY A 325 0.72 2.45 7.52
CA GLY A 325 -0.22 2.00 8.54
C GLY A 325 0.41 1.67 9.88
N TRP A 326 1.70 1.98 10.10
CA TRP A 326 2.31 1.93 11.44
C TRP A 326 2.24 3.26 12.21
N GLY A 327 2.03 4.38 11.52
CA GLY A 327 2.20 5.74 12.04
C GLY A 327 0.96 6.42 12.64
N SER A 328 -0.22 5.82 12.56
CA SER A 328 -1.45 6.34 13.19
C SER A 328 -1.90 5.38 14.29
N ASP A 329 -1.09 5.30 15.36
CA ASP A 329 -1.62 4.85 16.65
C ASP A 329 -2.67 5.90 17.04
N GLY A 330 -3.94 5.65 16.69
CA GLY A 330 -5.05 6.55 16.97
C GLY A 330 -5.04 6.98 18.43
N GLY A 331 -4.82 8.27 18.65
CA GLY A 331 -5.13 8.91 19.92
C GLY A 331 -6.65 9.00 20.01
N ASP A 332 -7.27 7.96 20.57
CA ASP A 332 -8.58 8.08 21.18
C ASP A 332 -8.49 7.47 22.58
N GLY A 333 -8.44 8.40 23.53
CA GLY A 333 -8.45 8.19 24.97
C GLY A 333 -8.73 9.54 25.61
N GLY A 334 -9.90 10.10 25.30
CA GLY A 334 -10.48 11.17 26.11
C GLY A 334 -10.67 10.63 27.52
N SER A 335 -9.94 11.20 28.47
CA SER A 335 -10.19 11.00 29.89
C SER A 335 -11.27 12.00 30.32
N GLY A 336 -12.52 11.54 30.31
CA GLY A 336 -13.49 12.01 31.29
C GLY A 336 -13.33 11.15 32.54
N ASP A 337 -13.02 11.79 33.67
CA ASP A 337 -13.67 11.61 34.98
C ASP A 337 -12.76 12.02 36.16
N GLY A 338 -13.30 12.87 37.04
CA GLY A 338 -12.77 13.28 38.35
C GLY A 338 -12.40 14.78 38.39
N GLY A 339 -13.17 15.72 38.95
CA GLY A 339 -13.98 15.63 40.17
C GLY A 339 -13.07 15.80 41.40
N GLY A 340 -12.93 17.02 41.91
CA GLY A 340 -12.16 17.32 43.12
C GLY A 340 -12.06 18.82 43.42
N ASP A 341 -12.74 19.24 44.47
CA ASP A 341 -12.80 20.60 45.05
C ASP A 341 -11.46 21.10 45.63
N GLY A 342 -11.39 22.43 45.81
CA GLY A 342 -10.39 23.17 46.60
C GLY A 342 -9.71 24.25 45.75
N GLY A 343 -10.01 25.54 45.89
CA GLY A 343 -9.95 26.32 47.13
C GLY A 343 -8.55 26.90 47.27
N GLY A 344 -8.40 28.22 47.23
CA GLY A 344 -7.12 28.86 47.55
C GLY A 344 -6.85 30.15 46.82
N ASP A 345 -7.08 31.24 47.53
CA ASP A 345 -6.72 32.62 47.27
C ASP A 345 -5.25 32.86 46.90
N GLY A 346 -5.03 33.97 46.18
CA GLY A 346 -3.97 34.92 46.55
C GLY A 346 -2.70 34.91 45.72
N GLY A 347 -2.28 36.12 45.31
CA GLY A 347 -0.85 36.43 45.13
C GLY A 347 -0.46 37.20 43.88
N GLY A 348 -0.66 38.52 43.92
CA GLY A 348 0.43 39.51 43.88
C GLY A 348 1.48 39.49 42.75
N ASP A 349 1.44 40.59 42.00
CA ASP A 349 2.53 41.55 41.75
C ASP A 349 3.80 41.18 40.95
N GLY A 350 4.12 42.13 40.06
CA GLY A 350 5.46 42.43 39.56
C GLY A 350 5.68 41.96 38.11
N GLY A 351 6.05 42.77 37.14
CA GLY A 351 6.48 44.16 37.12
C GLY A 351 7.34 44.37 35.86
N GLY A 352 7.23 45.56 35.26
CA GLY A 352 8.29 46.30 34.56
C GLY A 352 8.87 45.73 33.26
N GLY A 353 8.98 46.59 32.24
CA GLY A 353 9.96 46.40 31.18
C GLY A 353 9.65 47.11 29.87
N ASP A 354 9.84 48.43 29.85
CA ASP A 354 9.93 49.24 28.64
C ASP A 354 11.04 48.77 27.69
N GLY A 355 10.84 49.01 26.39
CA GLY A 355 11.86 48.82 25.37
C GLY A 355 11.37 49.28 24.00
N GLY A 356 11.41 50.59 23.78
CA GLY A 356 11.19 51.20 22.46
C GLY A 356 12.37 51.01 21.50
N GLY A 357 12.15 51.44 20.26
CA GLY A 357 13.22 51.69 19.29
C GLY A 357 12.87 51.24 17.88
N GLY A 358 12.41 52.19 17.06
CA GLY A 358 12.28 52.03 15.62
C GLY A 358 13.60 52.15 14.87
N GLY A 359 13.52 51.94 13.57
CA GLY A 359 14.57 52.22 12.60
C GLY A 359 14.10 51.79 11.22
N ASP A 360 14.03 52.77 10.31
CA ASP A 360 13.75 52.63 8.88
C ASP A 360 14.73 51.71 8.13
#